data_AF-A0A917VQW3-F1
#
_entry.id   AF-A0A917VQW3-F1
#
_cell.length_a   1.000
_cell.length_b   1.000
_cell.length_c   1.000
_cell.angle_alpha   90.00
_cell.angle_beta   90.00
_cell.angle_gamma   90.00
#
_symmetry.space_group_name_H-M   'P 1'
#
loop_
_entity.id
_entity.type
_entity.pdbx_description
1 polymer ?
#
loop_
_entity_poly.entity_id
_entity_poly.type
_entity_poly.pdbx_seq_one_letter_code
_entity_poly.pdbx_strand_id
1 'polypeptide(L)' 'MSNLTPRESEVLRLIAEGRSNAGISESLFITEKAVNKHIGNIFQKLGLTPTERGNRRVLAVLACLER' A
#
# COMPACT_ATOMS: atom_id res chain seq x y z
N MET A 1 -0.60 -5.60 11.32
CA MET A 1 -0.25 -6.29 10.05
C MET A 1 -0.90 -7.66 9.87
N SER A 2 -1.63 -8.21 10.85
CA SER A 2 -2.13 -9.59 10.84
C SER A 2 -3.09 -9.97 9.67
N ASN A 3 -3.60 -9.00 8.91
CA ASN A 3 -4.49 -9.25 7.76
C ASN A 3 -3.83 -9.02 6.38
N LEU A 4 -2.63 -8.42 6.36
CA LEU A 4 -1.87 -8.22 5.11
C LEU A 4 -1.03 -9.46 4.82
N THR A 5 -0.96 -9.85 3.55
CA THR A 5 0.00 -10.85 3.10
C THR A 5 1.43 -10.30 3.21
N PRO A 6 2.46 -11.16 3.17
CA PRO A 6 3.85 -10.71 3.13
C PRO A 6 4.10 -9.70 2.00
N ARG A 7 3.54 -9.98 0.81
CA ARG A 7 3.72 -9.11 -0.35
C ARG A 7 3.04 -7.75 -0.22
N GLU A 8 1.84 -7.73 0.35
CA GLU A 8 1.14 -6.48 0.64
C GLU A 8 1.86 -5.66 1.71
N SER A 9 2.50 -6.32 2.68
CA SER A 9 3.31 -5.64 3.71
C SER A 9 4.58 -5.02 3.11
N GLU A 10 5.27 -5.72 2.20
CA GLU A 10 6.40 -5.16 1.44
C GLU A 10 5.98 -3.92 0.62
N VAL A 11 4.87 -4.03 -0.12
CA VAL A 11 4.34 -2.90 -0.89
C VAL A 11 4.00 -1.72 0.02
N LEU A 12 3.34 -1.97 1.17
CA LEU A 12 3.02 -0.92 2.13
C LEU A 12 4.28 -0.24 2.69
N ARG A 13 5.34 -1.01 2.97
CA ARG A 13 6.62 -0.46 3.44
C ARG A 13 7.23 0.49 2.41
N LEU A 14 7.28 0.08 1.14
CA LEU A 14 7.80 0.93 0.07
C LEU A 14 6.95 2.19 -0.15
N ILE A 15 5.64 2.11 0.08
CA ILE A 15 4.76 3.30 0.09
C ILE A 15 5.14 4.23 1.23
N ALA A 16 5.41 3.71 2.43
CA ALA A 16 5.87 4.48 3.58
C ALA A 16 7.24 5.14 3.35
N GLU A 17 8.11 4.49 2.57
CA GLU A 17 9.38 5.05 2.09
C GLU A 17 9.20 6.14 1.00
N GLY A 18 7.96 6.46 0.61
CA GLY A 18 7.66 7.50 -0.38
C GLY A 18 7.85 7.07 -1.85
N ARG A 19 7.97 5.76 -2.12
CA ARG A 19 8.19 5.26 -3.48
C ARG A 19 6.95 5.41 -4.36
N SER A 20 7.17 5.78 -5.63
CA SER A 20 6.17 5.77 -6.69
C SER A 20 5.80 4.34 -7.12
N ASN A 21 4.70 4.17 -7.86
CA ASN A 21 4.33 2.85 -8.38
C ASN A 21 5.42 2.24 -9.26
N ALA A 22 6.04 3.05 -10.13
CA ALA A 22 7.19 2.65 -10.93
C ALA A 22 8.37 2.19 -10.04
N GLY A 23 8.75 2.97 -9.02
CA GLY A 23 9.83 2.60 -8.11
C GLY A 23 9.54 1.33 -7.29
N ILE A 24 8.29 1.13 -6.87
CA ILE A 24 7.85 -0.12 -6.22
C ILE A 24 7.93 -1.29 -7.20
N SER A 25 7.48 -1.09 -8.43
CA SER A 25 7.47 -2.11 -9.47
C SER A 25 8.88 -2.59 -9.81
N GLU A 26 9.84 -1.67 -9.87
CA GLU A 26 11.27 -1.96 -10.05
C GLU A 26 11.85 -2.69 -8.84
N SER A 27 11.62 -2.18 -7.63
CA SER A 27 12.14 -2.78 -6.38
C SER A 27 11.65 -4.21 -6.16
N LEU A 28 10.42 -4.51 -6.62
CA LEU A 28 9.75 -5.78 -6.42
C LEU A 28 9.78 -6.69 -7.66
N PHE A 29 10.38 -6.24 -8.77
CA PHE A 29 10.43 -6.96 -10.06
C PHE A 29 9.04 -7.42 -10.55
N ILE A 30 8.04 -6.53 -10.46
CA ILE A 30 6.66 -6.79 -10.92
C ILE A 30 6.17 -5.64 -11.79
N THR A 31 5.03 -5.81 -12.45
CA THR A 31 4.43 -4.72 -13.24
C THR A 31 3.75 -3.68 -12.35
N GLU A 32 3.66 -2.43 -12.82
CA GLU A 32 2.87 -1.39 -12.13
C GLU A 32 1.40 -1.79 -11.96
N LYS A 33 0.84 -2.59 -12.88
CA LYS A 33 -0.51 -3.14 -12.76
C LYS A 33 -0.63 -4.06 -11.53
N ALA A 34 0.37 -4.91 -11.30
CA ALA A 34 0.42 -5.77 -10.11
C ALA A 34 0.56 -4.94 -8.83
N VAL A 35 1.39 -3.89 -8.85
CA VAL A 35 1.51 -2.94 -7.72
C VAL A 35 0.16 -2.31 -7.40
N ASN A 36 -0.56 -1.77 -8.39
CA ASN A 36 -1.87 -1.17 -8.20
C ASN A 36 -2.88 -2.17 -7.61
N LYS A 37 -2.82 -3.44 -8.03
CA LYS A 37 -3.67 -4.51 -7.47
C LYS A 37 -3.37 -4.73 -5.98
N HIS A 38 -2.09 -4.81 -5.60
CA HIS A 38 -1.70 -4.94 -4.19
C HIS A 38 -2.15 -3.72 -3.37
N ILE A 39 -1.98 -2.51 -3.90
CA ILE A 39 -2.44 -1.27 -3.26
C ILE A 39 -3.95 -1.28 -3.01
N GLY A 40 -4.74 -1.68 -4.02
CA GLY A 40 -6.18 -1.81 -3.89
C GLY A 40 -6.58 -2.79 -2.78
N ASN A 41 -5.94 -3.96 -2.74
CA ASN A 41 -6.18 -4.95 -1.69
C ASN A 41 -5.78 -4.44 -0.31
N ILE A 42 -4.66 -3.73 -0.19
CA ILE A 42 -4.21 -3.12 1.08
C ILE A 42 -5.29 -2.15 1.57
N PHE A 43 -5.76 -1.23 0.73
CA PHE A 43 -6.80 -0.29 1.11
C PHE A 43 -8.07 -0.99 1.58
N GLN A 44 -8.53 -2.02 0.85
CA GLN A 44 -9.69 -2.82 1.25
C GLN A 44 -9.49 -3.49 2.62
N LYS A 45 -8.31 -4.08 2.86
CA LYS A 45 -7.98 -4.76 4.12
C LYS A 45 -7.78 -3.83 5.30
N LEU A 46 -7.35 -2.58 5.04
CA LEU A 46 -7.25 -1.53 6.04
C LEU A 46 -8.58 -0.77 6.24
N GLY A 47 -9.63 -1.14 5.51
CA GLY A 47 -10.94 -0.46 5.58
C GLY A 47 -10.94 0.94 4.97
N LEU A 48 -9.92 1.27 4.16
CA LEU A 48 -9.75 2.60 3.58
C LEU A 48 -10.65 2.78 2.36
N THR A 49 -11.70 3.56 2.51
CA THR A 49 -12.69 3.79 1.46
C THR A 49 -12.34 5.01 0.60
N PRO A 50 -12.69 5.03 -0.70
CA PRO A 50 -12.41 6.18 -1.58
C PRO A 50 -13.09 7.48 -1.15
N THR A 51 -14.08 7.42 -0.25
CA THR A 51 -14.82 8.55 0.33
C THR A 51 -14.14 9.21 1.50
N GLU A 52 -13.02 8.67 2.01
CA GLU A 52 -12.27 9.31 3.08
C GLU A 52 -11.60 10.61 2.58
N ARG A 53 -11.79 11.71 3.31
CA ARG A 53 -11.15 13.00 3.02
C ARG A 53 -9.63 12.88 3.24
N GLY A 54 -8.87 12.50 2.20
CA GLY A 54 -7.41 12.45 2.26
C GLY A 54 -6.75 11.57 1.19
N ASN A 55 -5.41 11.61 1.14
CA ASN A 55 -4.65 10.69 0.29
C ASN A 55 -4.60 9.31 0.96
N ARG A 56 -5.27 8.32 0.37
CA ARG A 56 -5.33 6.93 0.88
C ARG A 56 -3.96 6.28 1.10
N ARG A 57 -2.91 6.68 0.36
CA ARG A 57 -1.55 6.19 0.61
C ARG A 57 -1.03 6.69 1.96
N VAL A 58 -1.26 7.96 2.27
CA VAL A 58 -0.86 8.55 3.55
C VAL A 58 -1.66 7.92 4.69
N LEU A 59 -2.98 7.77 4.53
CA LEU A 59 -3.83 7.10 5.51
C LEU A 59 -3.39 5.64 5.76
N ALA A 60 -3.02 4.90 4.71
CA ALA A 60 -2.50 3.55 4.85
C ALA A 60 -1.18 3.48 5.63
N VAL A 61 -0.30 4.48 5.45
CA VAL A 61 0.97 4.58 6.19
C VAL A 61 0.69 4.95 7.65
N LEU A 62 -0.18 5.92 7.91
CA LEU A 62 -0.57 6.31 9.28
C LEU A 62 -1.20 5.13 10.04
N ALA A 63 -2.10 4.38 9.41
CA ALA A 63 -2.71 3.18 9.99
C ALA A 63 -1.67 2.08 10.33
N CYS A 64 -0.48 2.12 9.73
CA CYS A 64 0.63 1.22 10.07
C CYS A 64 1.44 1.70 11.28
N LEU A 65 1.41 3.00 11.60
CA LEU A 65 2.12 3.61 12.73
C LEU A 65 1.27 3.59 14.01
N GLU A 66 -0.05 3.61 13.90
CA GLU A 66 -0.99 3.62 15.03
C GLU A 66 -1.23 2.22 15.66
N ARG A 67 -0.34 1.24 15.39
CA ARG A 67 -0.45 -0.13 15.90
C ARG A 67 0.87 -0.71 16.37
#